data_AF-A0A7W4EIJ9-F1
#
_entry.id   AF-A0A7W4EIJ9-F1
#
_cell.length_a   1.000
_cell.length_b   1.000
_cell.length_c   1.000
_cell.angle_alpha   90.00
_cell.angle_beta   90.00
_cell.angle_gamma   90.00
#
_symmetry.space_group_name_H-M   'P 1'
#
loop_
_entity.id
_entity.type
_entity.pdbx_description
1 polymer ?
#
loop_
_entity_poly.entity_id
_entity_poly.type
_entity_poly.pdbx_seq_one_letter_code
_entity_poly.pdbx_strand_id
1 'polypeptide(L)'
;MKKLFFAFGLFVVSLAFGQMETVKFDRKLVYEQDTASSKGSKRSIREVGGVLEYYHSSSYGMLRIKPKMEDFRYAIGSYYVFFGKKTPFWTTIDAVDRTIAMSLLGMDDVNIKVDFTKTNKKGKVGGVSCSYYEGLLEEDGKAVMEVCVDETSSFDNFSKVFSGNTQKGLMLSVSIKEKGDEVTFNLAKNEPLNLSMTLDTQQIEKSFVEIEKKAAAIAEARGEEEHNCSGVDVSEEDYISDPLLDVYSTNAYKNNGLDNVALFYQIVAFGANEEDYTSGEGRRKTIALLKLNYKSVLKNYLKTKHISKEEYKKLMKFFQEYVKEVEAFDPELVKVDEVRDYEADVVDVADVAEDIVYPKYNSVYKTMHMEKKPNLALDDALRSENLKQAIPQFCSDIYGQVSVFENEELKKQLLHFMGQTCDLYLYPKVDNVYYDGTLDALRRSILEIEKLRPSLSKKDLKNLRTLIENLD
;
A
#
# COMPACT_ATOMS: atom_id res chain seq x y z
N MET A 1 -64.48 -28.67 9.87
CA MET A 1 -64.12 -27.87 8.68
C MET A 1 -64.18 -26.39 9.07
N LYS A 2 -63.13 -25.84 9.69
CA LYS A 2 -62.14 -24.95 9.06
C LYS A 2 -62.75 -24.01 8.01
N LYS A 3 -63.05 -22.77 8.41
CA LYS A 3 -63.10 -21.63 7.48
C LYS A 3 -62.08 -20.62 7.97
N LEU A 4 -60.92 -20.61 7.29
CA LEU A 4 -59.87 -19.62 7.44
C LEU A 4 -60.47 -18.23 7.14
N PHE A 5 -60.38 -17.33 8.11
CA PHE A 5 -60.35 -15.90 7.82
C PHE A 5 -58.94 -15.58 7.32
N PHE A 6 -58.81 -15.37 6.01
CA PHE A 6 -57.64 -14.72 5.44
C PHE A 6 -57.72 -13.23 5.82
N ALA A 7 -57.01 -12.86 6.88
CA ALA A 7 -56.63 -11.48 7.08
C ALA A 7 -55.58 -11.16 5.99
N PHE A 8 -55.95 -10.28 5.06
CA PHE A 8 -55.02 -9.62 4.16
C PHE A 8 -54.06 -8.78 5.03
N GLY A 9 -52.99 -9.42 5.50
CA GLY A 9 -51.85 -8.72 6.03
C GLY A 9 -51.23 -7.95 4.88
N LEU A 10 -51.43 -6.63 4.87
CA LEU A 10 -50.59 -5.72 4.14
C LEU A 10 -49.16 -5.94 4.66
N PHE A 11 -48.42 -6.85 4.02
CA PHE A 11 -46.97 -6.84 4.03
C PHE A 11 -46.57 -5.54 3.33
N VAL A 12 -46.54 -4.45 4.10
CA VAL A 12 -45.61 -3.38 3.80
C VAL A 12 -44.25 -4.02 3.98
N VAL A 13 -43.71 -4.55 2.89
CA VAL A 13 -42.27 -4.78 2.76
C VAL A 13 -41.70 -3.38 2.83
N SER A 14 -41.43 -2.91 4.05
CA SER A 14 -40.49 -1.83 4.26
C SER A 14 -39.17 -2.38 3.74
N LEU A 15 -38.90 -2.09 2.46
CA LEU A 15 -37.56 -1.94 1.94
C LEU A 15 -36.90 -0.94 2.89
N ALA A 16 -36.22 -1.46 3.92
CA ALA A 16 -35.25 -0.71 4.68
C ALA A 16 -34.12 -0.40 3.69
N PHE A 17 -34.33 0.61 2.84
CA PHE A 17 -33.24 1.34 2.24
C PHE A 17 -32.39 1.79 3.43
N GLY A 18 -31.22 1.20 3.59
CA GLY A 18 -30.30 1.56 4.67
C GLY A 18 -30.13 3.07 4.64
N GLN A 19 -30.60 3.74 5.68
CA GLN A 19 -30.49 5.17 5.76
C GLN A 19 -29.01 5.48 5.96
N MET A 20 -28.35 5.96 4.92
CA MET A 20 -26.95 6.36 5.00
C MET A 20 -26.82 7.45 6.06
N GLU A 21 -25.94 7.25 7.03
CA GLU A 21 -25.77 8.17 8.14
C GLU A 21 -24.95 9.39 7.68
N THR A 22 -25.38 10.62 8.00
CA THR A 22 -24.62 11.82 7.63
C THR A 22 -23.77 12.29 8.81
N VAL A 23 -22.46 12.43 8.60
CA VAL A 23 -21.51 13.02 9.54
C VAL A 23 -21.31 14.49 9.22
N LYS A 24 -21.37 15.34 10.25
CA LYS A 24 -21.05 16.76 10.14
C LYS A 24 -19.81 17.06 10.97
N PHE A 25 -18.73 17.42 10.29
CA PHE A 25 -17.52 17.93 10.91
C PHE A 25 -17.61 19.44 11.07
N ASP A 26 -17.49 19.89 12.31
CA ASP A 26 -17.69 21.28 12.73
C ASP A 26 -16.38 22.01 13.04
N ARG A 27 -15.27 21.27 13.20
CA ARG A 27 -13.94 21.83 13.40
C ARG A 27 -12.86 21.07 12.62
N LYS A 28 -11.84 21.82 12.20
CA LYS A 28 -10.54 21.29 11.77
C LYS A 28 -9.50 21.70 12.81
N LEU A 29 -8.90 20.70 13.45
CA LEU A 29 -7.82 20.85 14.42
C LEU A 29 -6.49 20.55 13.71
N VAL A 30 -5.55 21.49 13.74
CA VAL A 30 -4.23 21.33 13.11
C VAL A 30 -3.19 21.30 14.22
N TYR A 31 -2.45 20.20 14.29
CA TYR A 31 -1.32 20.05 15.19
C TYR A 31 -0.02 20.16 14.41
N GLU A 32 0.89 20.99 14.90
CA GLU A 32 2.21 21.20 14.31
C GLU A 32 3.26 20.66 15.26
N GLN A 33 4.29 20.05 14.69
CA GLN A 33 5.38 19.51 15.45
C GLN A 33 6.24 20.62 16.07
N ASP A 34 6.63 20.44 17.34
CA ASP A 34 7.57 21.33 18.00
C ASP A 34 9.00 21.08 17.51
N THR A 35 9.53 22.04 16.74
CA THR A 35 10.90 21.99 16.22
C THR A 35 11.97 21.98 17.33
N ALA A 36 11.66 22.47 18.54
CA ALA A 36 12.61 22.46 19.65
C ALA A 36 12.81 21.06 20.26
N SER A 37 11.76 20.22 20.29
CA SER A 37 11.86 18.83 20.76
C SER A 37 12.57 17.92 19.74
N SER A 38 12.61 18.34 18.47
CA SER A 38 13.11 17.54 17.34
C SER A 38 14.63 17.53 17.11
N LYS A 39 15.41 18.36 17.82
CA LYS A 39 16.83 18.63 17.50
C LYS A 39 17.81 17.45 17.67
N GLY A 40 17.36 16.30 18.18
CA GLY A 40 18.17 15.08 18.29
C GLY A 40 17.43 13.79 17.93
N SER A 41 16.14 13.86 17.61
CA SER A 41 15.33 12.66 17.44
C SER A 41 15.34 12.13 16.00
N LYS A 42 15.79 10.88 15.81
CA LYS A 42 15.81 10.21 14.50
C LYS A 42 14.40 9.99 13.93
N ARG A 43 13.39 9.94 14.81
CA ARG A 43 11.99 9.63 14.49
C ARG A 43 11.19 10.83 13.98
N SER A 44 11.66 12.04 14.28
CA SER A 44 10.76 13.17 14.46
C SER A 44 10.17 13.74 13.17
N ILE A 45 10.83 13.66 12.01
CA ILE A 45 10.34 14.32 10.78
C ILE A 45 9.90 13.31 9.70
N ARG A 46 10.45 12.10 9.71
CA ARG A 46 10.28 11.14 8.61
C ARG A 46 9.03 10.27 8.71
N GLU A 47 8.50 10.03 9.92
CA GLU A 47 7.50 8.98 10.12
C GLU A 47 6.04 9.44 10.16
N VAL A 48 5.76 10.61 10.74
CA VAL A 48 4.38 11.06 11.03
C VAL A 48 3.96 12.29 10.19
N GLY A 49 4.92 12.91 9.50
CA GLY A 49 4.75 14.20 8.83
C GLY A 49 4.62 15.33 9.85
N GLY A 50 5.30 16.46 9.62
CA GLY A 50 5.37 17.56 10.61
C GLY A 50 4.05 18.28 10.95
N VAL A 51 2.92 17.85 10.36
CA VAL A 51 1.59 18.43 10.58
C VAL A 51 0.52 17.33 10.59
N LEU A 52 -0.31 17.29 11.64
CA LEU A 52 -1.47 16.41 11.76
C LEU A 52 -2.77 17.21 11.63
N GLU A 53 -3.70 16.72 10.81
CA GLU A 53 -5.01 17.35 10.62
C GLU A 53 -6.13 16.43 11.13
N TYR A 54 -6.87 16.88 12.14
CA TYR A 54 -7.99 16.15 12.71
C TYR A 54 -9.31 16.90 12.45
N TYR A 55 -10.29 16.19 11.90
CA TYR A 55 -11.64 16.68 11.65
C TYR A 55 -12.55 16.19 12.77
N HIS A 56 -13.09 17.14 13.53
CA HIS A 56 -13.93 16.86 14.68
C HIS A 56 -15.42 16.93 14.30
N SER A 57 -16.18 15.94 14.77
CA SER A 57 -17.64 15.94 14.84
C SER A 57 -18.05 15.64 16.29
N SER A 58 -19.29 15.92 16.70
CA SER A 58 -19.76 15.58 18.05
C SER A 58 -19.62 14.08 18.35
N SER A 59 -19.95 13.24 17.37
CA SER A 59 -20.01 11.78 17.52
C SER A 59 -18.82 11.05 16.90
N TYR A 60 -18.10 11.71 16.00
CA TYR A 60 -17.07 11.09 15.17
C TYR A 60 -15.79 11.92 15.12
N GLY A 61 -14.72 11.28 14.68
CA GLY A 61 -13.43 11.90 14.44
C GLY A 61 -12.83 11.38 13.15
N MET A 62 -12.01 12.18 12.49
CA MET A 62 -11.25 11.71 11.35
C MET A 62 -9.86 12.35 11.36
N LEU A 63 -8.81 11.53 11.43
CA LEU A 63 -7.42 11.97 11.39
C LEU A 63 -6.87 11.75 10.00
N ARG A 64 -6.29 12.79 9.39
CA ARG A 64 -5.53 12.65 8.14
C ARG A 64 -4.10 12.25 8.47
N ILE A 65 -3.66 11.15 7.88
CA ILE A 65 -2.29 10.65 7.94
C ILE A 65 -1.69 10.80 6.55
N LYS A 66 -0.55 11.49 6.46
CA LYS A 66 0.26 11.49 5.24
C LYS A 66 1.11 10.23 5.24
N PRO A 67 1.04 9.35 4.22
CA PRO A 67 1.84 8.13 4.19
C PRO A 67 3.35 8.45 4.15
N LYS A 68 4.18 7.56 4.72
CA LYS A 68 5.64 7.59 4.55
C LYS A 68 5.99 7.31 3.09
N MET A 69 7.11 7.88 2.63
CA MET A 69 7.57 7.77 1.24
C MET A 69 7.95 6.33 0.83
N GLU A 70 8.26 5.48 1.82
CA GLU A 70 8.69 4.09 1.64
C GLU A 70 7.48 3.14 1.49
N ASP A 71 6.34 3.50 2.07
CA ASP A 71 5.05 2.80 1.92
C ASP A 71 4.35 3.10 0.57
N PHE A 72 4.90 4.02 -0.25
CA PHE A 72 4.32 4.43 -1.53
C PHE A 72 4.12 3.29 -2.53
N ARG A 73 4.78 2.13 -2.36
CA ARG A 73 4.50 0.95 -3.18
C ARG A 73 3.11 0.37 -2.95
N TYR A 74 2.42 0.76 -1.87
CA TYR A 74 1.06 0.34 -1.55
C TYR A 74 0.13 1.52 -1.19
N ALA A 75 0.65 2.77 -1.20
CA ALA A 75 0.02 3.94 -0.60
C ALA A 75 -0.30 5.09 -1.57
N ILE A 76 -1.32 4.91 -2.41
CA ILE A 76 -1.84 5.99 -3.27
C ILE A 76 -3.02 6.70 -2.58
N GLY A 77 -2.74 7.74 -1.79
CA GLY A 77 -3.78 8.61 -1.20
C GLY A 77 -3.38 9.29 0.12
N SER A 78 -4.08 10.37 0.51
CA SER A 78 -4.09 10.79 1.92
C SER A 78 -4.92 9.76 2.68
N TYR A 79 -4.32 9.02 3.60
CA TYR A 79 -5.08 8.09 4.43
C TYR A 79 -5.81 8.84 5.52
N TYR A 80 -7.03 8.38 5.80
CA TYR A 80 -7.80 8.88 6.91
C TYR A 80 -8.07 7.73 7.87
N VAL A 81 -7.91 7.99 9.16
CA VAL A 81 -8.40 7.08 10.21
C VAL A 81 -9.68 7.68 10.75
N PHE A 82 -10.75 6.88 10.74
CA PHE A 82 -12.06 7.27 11.25
C PHE A 82 -12.26 6.73 12.67
N PHE A 83 -12.79 7.58 13.56
CA PHE A 83 -13.01 7.32 14.97
C PHE A 83 -14.49 7.51 15.35
N GLY A 84 -14.95 6.80 16.37
CA GLY A 84 -16.32 6.93 16.92
C GLY A 84 -17.30 5.79 16.58
N LYS A 85 -16.85 4.73 15.90
CA LYS A 85 -17.55 3.42 15.85
C LYS A 85 -16.85 2.44 16.80
N LYS A 86 -17.23 1.15 16.78
CA LYS A 86 -16.72 0.11 17.70
C LYS A 86 -15.19 0.12 17.84
N THR A 87 -14.47 0.26 16.74
CA THR A 87 -13.01 0.38 16.69
C THR A 87 -12.60 1.41 15.63
N PRO A 88 -11.47 2.11 15.80
CA PRO A 88 -10.90 2.93 14.75
C PRO A 88 -10.59 2.10 13.49
N PHE A 89 -10.72 2.71 12.31
CA PHE A 89 -10.43 2.03 11.05
C PHE A 89 -9.90 2.99 9.99
N TRP A 90 -9.07 2.47 9.09
CA TRP A 90 -8.69 3.17 7.86
C TRP A 90 -9.90 3.38 6.97
N THR A 91 -10.08 4.59 6.45
CA THR A 91 -11.21 4.94 5.59
C THR A 91 -10.77 5.47 4.23
N THR A 92 -11.56 5.14 3.22
CA THR A 92 -11.53 5.78 1.91
C THR A 92 -12.66 6.82 1.85
N ILE A 93 -12.36 7.95 1.21
CA ILE A 93 -13.33 9.01 0.94
C ILE A 93 -13.55 9.03 -0.57
N ASP A 94 -14.77 8.77 -1.00
CA ASP A 94 -15.16 9.00 -2.39
C ASP A 94 -15.20 10.51 -2.66
N ALA A 95 -14.41 10.94 -3.66
CA ALA A 95 -14.23 12.35 -3.97
C ALA A 95 -15.47 13.00 -4.61
N VAL A 96 -16.37 12.21 -5.19
CA VAL A 96 -17.54 12.66 -5.95
C VAL A 96 -18.74 12.87 -5.03
N ASP A 97 -19.06 11.88 -4.20
CA ASP A 97 -20.25 11.91 -3.35
C ASP A 97 -19.94 12.19 -1.86
N ARG A 98 -18.64 12.26 -1.49
CA ARG A 98 -18.14 12.47 -0.13
C ARG A 98 -18.59 11.37 0.82
N THR A 99 -18.71 10.16 0.31
CA THR A 99 -19.01 8.97 1.11
C THR A 99 -17.74 8.44 1.77
N ILE A 100 -17.84 8.16 3.07
CA ILE A 100 -16.84 7.56 3.94
C ILE A 100 -17.14 6.07 3.98
N ALA A 101 -16.18 5.27 3.51
CA ALA A 101 -16.24 3.83 3.46
C ALA A 101 -15.05 3.22 4.22
N MET A 102 -15.23 2.02 4.76
CA MET A 102 -14.13 1.30 5.40
C MET A 102 -13.13 0.81 4.36
N SER A 103 -11.85 1.08 4.56
CA SER A 103 -10.77 0.46 3.80
C SER A 103 -10.49 -0.94 4.34
N LEU A 104 -10.12 -1.87 3.47
CA LEU A 104 -9.68 -3.22 3.85
C LEU A 104 -8.18 -3.31 4.17
N LEU A 105 -7.47 -2.16 4.19
CA LEU A 105 -6.12 -2.09 4.74
C LEU A 105 -6.14 -2.49 6.22
N GLY A 106 -5.13 -3.26 6.64
CA GLY A 106 -5.09 -3.99 7.91
C GLY A 106 -5.65 -3.20 9.10
N MET A 107 -6.63 -3.77 9.80
CA MET A 107 -7.16 -3.18 11.03
C MET A 107 -6.18 -3.30 12.21
N ASP A 108 -5.25 -4.24 12.14
CA ASP A 108 -4.26 -4.51 13.17
C ASP A 108 -3.34 -3.27 13.39
N ASP A 109 -3.13 -2.45 12.36
CA ASP A 109 -2.27 -1.24 12.41
C ASP A 109 -2.93 0.00 13.06
N VAL A 110 -4.23 -0.04 13.37
CA VAL A 110 -4.99 1.16 13.80
C VAL A 110 -5.39 1.11 15.28
N ASN A 111 -5.17 -0.02 15.95
CA ASN A 111 -5.65 -0.23 17.31
C ASN A 111 -4.67 0.35 18.33
N ILE A 112 -4.67 1.67 18.51
CA ILE A 112 -3.88 2.33 19.56
C ILE A 112 -4.59 2.14 20.91
N LYS A 113 -4.35 0.99 21.55
CA LYS A 113 -4.76 0.74 22.93
C LYS A 113 -3.71 1.33 23.87
N VAL A 114 -3.99 2.51 24.39
CA VAL A 114 -3.16 3.16 25.40
C VAL A 114 -4.05 3.54 26.57
N ASP A 115 -3.79 2.93 27.72
CA ASP A 115 -4.43 3.30 28.97
C ASP A 115 -3.73 4.53 29.57
N PHE A 116 -4.45 5.64 29.61
CA PHE A 116 -3.94 6.90 30.11
C PHE A 116 -4.30 7.12 31.57
N THR A 117 -3.30 7.47 32.37
CA THR A 117 -3.46 7.91 33.75
C THR A 117 -3.27 9.41 33.86
N LYS A 118 -4.20 10.09 34.54
CA LYS A 118 -4.08 11.52 34.82
C LYS A 118 -2.93 11.77 35.78
N THR A 119 -2.05 12.70 35.43
CA THR A 119 -0.92 13.11 36.28
C THR A 119 -1.28 14.32 37.15
N ASN A 120 -0.40 14.66 38.10
CA ASN A 120 -0.51 15.89 38.88
C ASN A 120 0.01 17.14 38.12
N LYS A 121 0.60 16.95 36.93
CA LYS A 121 1.19 18.02 36.13
C LYS A 121 0.07 18.83 35.46
N LYS A 122 0.21 20.16 35.51
CA LYS A 122 -0.66 21.10 34.81
C LYS A 122 0.15 21.87 33.78
N GLY A 123 -0.44 22.11 32.62
CA GLY A 123 0.21 22.77 31.49
C GLY A 123 -0.57 23.96 30.99
N LYS A 124 0.09 24.72 30.11
CA LYS A 124 -0.55 25.69 29.22
C LYS A 124 0.03 25.54 27.82
N VAL A 125 -0.84 25.39 26.83
CA VAL A 125 -0.49 25.35 25.41
C VAL A 125 -1.35 26.38 24.69
N GLY A 126 -0.73 27.27 23.91
CA GLY A 126 -1.45 28.37 23.26
C GLY A 126 -2.23 29.29 24.21
N GLY A 127 -1.83 29.37 25.49
CA GLY A 127 -2.51 30.13 26.53
C GLY A 127 -3.70 29.42 27.21
N VAL A 128 -4.10 28.24 26.73
CA VAL A 128 -5.17 27.41 27.30
C VAL A 128 -4.59 26.44 28.33
N SER A 129 -5.23 26.31 29.50
CA SER A 129 -4.78 25.41 30.56
C SER A 129 -5.16 23.96 30.28
N CYS A 130 -4.31 23.01 30.63
CA CYS A 130 -4.59 21.58 30.47
C CYS A 130 -4.09 20.74 31.65
N SER A 131 -4.67 19.53 31.74
CA SER A 131 -4.19 18.44 32.59
C SER A 131 -3.38 17.47 31.73
N TYR A 132 -2.25 16.97 32.25
CA TYR A 132 -1.44 15.98 31.55
C TYR A 132 -1.87 14.55 31.90
N TYR A 133 -1.88 13.69 30.89
CA TYR A 133 -2.15 12.27 30.96
C TYR A 133 -0.96 11.51 30.40
N GLU A 134 -0.56 10.43 31.05
CA GLU A 134 0.53 9.56 30.60
C GLU A 134 -0.01 8.15 30.37
N GLY A 135 0.41 7.53 29.27
CA GLY A 135 0.09 6.16 28.91
C GLY A 135 1.30 5.42 28.36
N LEU A 136 1.32 4.11 28.55
CA LEU A 136 2.36 3.22 28.04
C LEU A 136 1.88 2.59 26.73
N LEU A 137 2.75 2.59 25.71
CA LEU A 137 2.51 1.86 24.47
C LEU A 137 2.94 0.40 24.68
N GLU A 138 1.97 -0.53 24.71
CA GLU A 138 2.18 -1.92 25.12
C GLU A 138 3.07 -2.73 24.17
N GLU A 139 3.12 -2.40 22.87
CA GLU A 139 3.88 -3.18 21.88
C GLU A 139 5.40 -3.03 22.01
N ASP A 140 5.90 -1.90 22.54
CA ASP A 140 7.35 -1.63 22.62
C ASP A 140 7.91 -1.60 24.05
N GLY A 141 7.06 -1.48 25.09
CA GLY A 141 7.45 -1.40 26.51
C GLY A 141 8.44 -0.27 26.89
N LYS A 142 8.87 0.53 25.90
CA LYS A 142 9.96 1.51 25.97
C LYS A 142 9.50 2.92 25.59
N ALA A 143 8.27 3.07 25.11
CA ALA A 143 7.70 4.34 24.68
C ALA A 143 6.58 4.81 25.61
N VAL A 144 6.67 6.06 26.06
CA VAL A 144 5.68 6.74 26.91
C VAL A 144 4.99 7.82 26.09
N MET A 145 3.66 7.79 26.05
CA MET A 145 2.85 8.84 25.43
C MET A 145 2.33 9.79 26.51
N GLU A 146 2.56 11.09 26.35
CA GLU A 146 2.06 12.15 27.24
C GLU A 146 1.09 13.06 26.45
N VAL A 147 -0.13 13.25 26.95
CA VAL A 147 -1.17 14.07 26.30
C VAL A 147 -1.63 15.18 27.25
N CYS A 148 -1.62 16.42 26.79
CA CYS A 148 -2.15 17.59 27.50
C CYS A 148 -3.56 17.88 27.00
N VAL A 149 -4.56 17.74 27.88
CA VAL A 149 -5.99 17.82 27.55
C VAL A 149 -6.66 19.00 28.26
N ASP A 150 -7.35 19.84 27.50
CA ASP A 150 -8.32 20.80 28.04
C ASP A 150 -9.65 20.09 28.29
N GLU A 151 -9.85 19.71 29.55
CA GLU A 151 -11.06 19.04 30.05
C GLU A 151 -12.30 19.97 30.07
N THR A 152 -12.11 21.28 29.90
CA THR A 152 -13.22 22.26 29.91
C THR A 152 -13.77 22.54 28.52
N SER A 153 -13.07 22.09 27.48
CA SER A 153 -13.49 22.28 26.09
C SER A 153 -14.78 21.53 25.78
N SER A 154 -15.65 22.14 24.98
CA SER A 154 -16.81 21.45 24.40
C SER A 154 -16.44 20.49 23.26
N PHE A 155 -15.20 20.56 22.76
CA PHE A 155 -14.68 19.69 21.73
C PHE A 155 -13.94 18.52 22.37
N ASP A 156 -14.18 17.32 21.86
CA ASP A 156 -13.61 16.10 22.41
C ASP A 156 -12.99 15.29 21.29
N ASN A 157 -11.67 15.26 21.22
CA ASN A 157 -10.94 14.33 20.36
C ASN A 157 -10.10 13.34 21.17
N PHE A 158 -9.89 13.59 22.46
CA PHE A 158 -9.13 12.70 23.32
C PHE A 158 -9.83 11.34 23.49
N SER A 159 -11.11 11.33 23.86
CA SER A 159 -11.85 10.07 24.07
C SER A 159 -12.12 9.30 22.77
N LYS A 160 -12.10 10.01 21.63
CA LYS A 160 -12.37 9.43 20.30
C LYS A 160 -11.16 8.69 19.75
N VAL A 161 -9.99 9.32 19.85
CA VAL A 161 -8.73 8.74 19.36
C VAL A 161 -8.32 7.56 20.24
N PHE A 162 -8.38 7.71 21.56
CA PHE A 162 -7.97 6.68 22.52
C PHE A 162 -9.20 5.99 23.11
N SER A 163 -9.80 5.13 22.29
CA SER A 163 -11.00 4.37 22.63
C SER A 163 -10.75 3.51 23.88
N GLY A 164 -11.47 3.80 24.97
CA GLY A 164 -11.27 3.17 26.29
C GLY A 164 -11.09 4.17 27.43
N ASN A 165 -10.73 5.42 27.11
CA ASN A 165 -10.59 6.47 28.10
C ASN A 165 -11.95 7.05 28.54
N THR A 166 -12.19 7.18 29.84
CA THR A 166 -13.44 7.78 30.36
C THR A 166 -13.44 9.31 30.31
N GLN A 167 -12.27 9.92 30.13
CA GLN A 167 -12.06 11.36 30.21
C GLN A 167 -12.23 11.97 28.82
N LYS A 168 -12.94 13.10 28.78
CA LYS A 168 -13.25 13.84 27.54
C LYS A 168 -12.52 15.17 27.53
N GLY A 169 -12.15 15.62 26.35
CA GLY A 169 -11.62 16.97 26.18
C GLY A 169 -10.84 17.16 24.90
N LEU A 170 -10.39 18.39 24.72
CA LEU A 170 -9.60 18.79 23.56
C LEU A 170 -8.12 18.55 23.86
N MET A 171 -7.49 17.68 23.06
CA MET A 171 -6.04 17.52 23.09
C MET A 171 -5.40 18.82 22.62
N LEU A 172 -4.59 19.44 23.47
CA LEU A 172 -3.80 20.61 23.10
C LEU A 172 -2.37 20.23 22.71
N SER A 173 -1.84 19.13 23.23
CA SER A 173 -0.52 18.62 22.87
C SER A 173 -0.45 17.11 23.05
N VAL A 174 0.31 16.45 22.20
CA VAL A 174 0.64 15.02 22.28
C VAL A 174 2.14 14.88 22.16
N SER A 175 2.76 14.14 23.07
CA SER A 175 4.20 13.86 23.08
C SER A 175 4.44 12.36 23.14
N ILE A 176 5.38 11.86 22.36
CA ILE A 176 5.83 10.47 22.39
C ILE A 176 7.31 10.47 22.75
N LYS A 177 7.65 9.77 23.84
CA LYS A 177 9.00 9.64 24.37
C LYS A 177 9.48 8.21 24.21
N GLU A 178 10.55 7.98 23.47
CA GLU A 178 11.21 6.66 23.40
C GLU A 178 12.73 6.83 23.48
N LYS A 179 13.40 6.05 24.35
CA LYS A 179 14.88 5.91 24.40
C LYS A 179 15.67 7.24 24.35
N GLY A 180 15.12 8.32 24.92
CA GLY A 180 15.77 9.65 24.97
C GLY A 180 15.31 10.63 23.88
N ASP A 181 14.54 10.16 22.89
CA ASP A 181 13.91 10.97 21.86
C ASP A 181 12.51 11.40 22.29
N GLU A 182 12.16 12.68 22.09
CA GLU A 182 10.82 13.23 22.35
C GLU A 182 10.26 13.94 21.12
N VAL A 183 9.11 13.47 20.63
CA VAL A 183 8.38 14.11 19.54
C VAL A 183 7.09 14.70 20.08
N THR A 184 6.98 16.02 20.06
CA THR A 184 5.78 16.73 20.54
C THR A 184 5.05 17.40 19.38
N PHE A 185 3.73 17.25 19.36
CA PHE A 185 2.80 17.96 18.47
C PHE A 185 1.89 18.85 19.30
N ASN A 186 1.87 20.15 19.00
CA ASN A 186 1.03 21.14 19.67
C ASN A 186 -0.12 21.57 18.77
N LEU A 187 -1.29 21.82 19.35
CA LEU A 187 -2.44 22.39 18.65
C LEU A 187 -2.10 23.81 18.19
N ALA A 188 -1.90 23.97 16.90
CA ALA A 188 -1.59 25.25 16.28
C ALA A 188 -2.86 26.01 15.87
N LYS A 189 -3.87 25.30 15.36
CA LYS A 189 -5.12 25.92 14.88
C LYS A 189 -6.35 25.11 15.26
N ASN A 190 -7.41 25.81 15.65
CA ASN A 190 -8.76 25.28 15.85
C ASN A 190 -9.73 26.07 14.97
N GLU A 191 -9.96 25.58 13.76
CA GLU A 191 -10.69 26.29 12.71
C GLU A 191 -12.16 25.83 12.65
N PRO A 192 -13.13 26.74 12.55
CA PRO A 192 -14.51 26.36 12.24
C PRO A 192 -14.57 25.68 10.87
N LEU A 193 -15.34 24.59 10.78
CA LEU A 193 -15.55 23.84 9.56
C LEU A 193 -17.05 23.59 9.37
N ASN A 194 -17.48 23.50 8.11
CA ASN A 194 -18.82 23.04 7.77
C ASN A 194 -18.71 22.00 6.66
N LEU A 195 -18.29 20.79 7.05
CA LEU A 195 -18.11 19.68 6.14
C LEU A 195 -19.12 18.58 6.50
N SER A 196 -19.99 18.26 5.54
CA SER A 196 -20.95 17.16 5.66
C SER A 196 -20.53 16.04 4.73
N MET A 197 -20.54 14.82 5.25
CA MET A 197 -20.14 13.59 4.55
C MET A 197 -21.12 12.47 4.86
N THR A 198 -21.21 11.50 3.99
CA THR A 198 -22.12 10.34 4.14
C THR A 198 -21.32 9.13 4.60
N LEU A 199 -21.86 8.31 5.51
CA LEU A 199 -21.26 7.04 5.92
C LEU A 199 -21.95 5.90 5.19
N ASP A 200 -21.18 5.04 4.52
CA ASP A 200 -21.68 3.75 4.05
C ASP A 200 -21.72 2.75 5.21
N THR A 201 -22.76 2.90 6.04
CA THR A 201 -22.95 2.06 7.24
C THR A 201 -23.07 0.58 6.90
N GLN A 202 -23.66 0.23 5.75
CA GLN A 202 -23.81 -1.16 5.31
C GLN A 202 -22.46 -1.78 4.97
N GLN A 203 -21.62 -1.08 4.21
CA GLN A 203 -20.29 -1.55 3.87
C GLN A 203 -19.40 -1.66 5.12
N ILE A 204 -19.45 -0.67 6.01
CA ILE A 204 -18.69 -0.66 7.27
C ILE A 204 -19.09 -1.87 8.14
N GLU A 205 -20.38 -2.10 8.37
CA GLU A 205 -20.87 -3.23 9.17
C GLU A 205 -20.48 -4.58 8.55
N LYS A 206 -20.67 -4.74 7.24
CA LYS A 206 -20.29 -5.96 6.52
C LYS A 206 -18.80 -6.25 6.65
N SER A 207 -17.96 -5.21 6.58
CA SER A 207 -16.52 -5.37 6.62
C SER A 207 -16.02 -5.73 8.03
N PHE A 208 -16.62 -5.17 9.09
CA PHE A 208 -16.36 -5.61 10.47
C PHE A 208 -16.69 -7.10 10.67
N VAL A 209 -17.83 -7.56 10.15
CA VAL A 209 -18.23 -8.99 10.24
C VAL A 209 -17.23 -9.90 9.53
N GLU A 210 -16.69 -9.47 8.38
CA GLU A 210 -15.68 -10.24 7.66
C GLU A 210 -14.35 -10.32 8.42
N ILE A 211 -13.95 -9.22 9.06
CA ILE A 211 -12.74 -9.15 9.87
C ILE A 211 -12.85 -10.00 11.12
N GLU A 212 -13.98 -9.93 11.84
CA GLU A 212 -14.25 -10.80 13.00
C GLU A 212 -14.20 -12.29 12.61
N LYS A 213 -14.71 -12.65 11.42
CA LYS A 213 -14.60 -14.03 10.90
C LYS A 213 -13.16 -14.43 10.59
N LYS A 214 -12.35 -13.55 10.00
CA LYS A 214 -10.93 -13.82 9.72
C LYS A 214 -10.15 -13.98 11.03
N ALA A 215 -10.35 -13.09 11.99
CA ALA A 215 -9.73 -13.16 13.31
C ALA A 215 -10.10 -14.46 14.05
N ALA A 216 -11.38 -14.85 14.01
CA ALA A 216 -11.83 -16.11 14.59
C ALA A 216 -11.20 -17.34 13.91
N ALA A 217 -11.11 -17.34 12.57
CA ALA A 217 -10.46 -18.43 11.82
C ALA A 217 -8.95 -18.53 12.13
N ILE A 218 -8.26 -17.40 12.33
CA ILE A 218 -6.85 -17.37 12.76
C ILE A 218 -6.71 -17.89 14.19
N ALA A 219 -7.59 -17.46 15.11
CA ALA A 219 -7.57 -17.93 16.50
C ALA A 219 -7.87 -19.44 16.60
N GLU A 220 -8.78 -19.96 15.77
CA GLU A 220 -9.10 -21.40 15.69
C GLU A 220 -7.93 -22.19 15.07
N ALA A 221 -7.25 -21.64 14.07
CA ALA A 221 -6.04 -22.23 13.49
C ALA A 221 -4.82 -22.20 14.43
N ARG A 222 -4.81 -21.33 15.45
CA ARG A 222 -3.79 -21.23 16.51
C ARG A 222 -4.07 -22.14 17.72
N GLY A 223 -5.07 -23.02 17.64
CA GLY A 223 -5.35 -24.00 18.69
C GLY A 223 -4.30 -25.12 18.76
N GLU A 224 -3.74 -25.31 19.95
CA GLU A 224 -2.81 -26.38 20.39
C GLU A 224 -1.35 -26.29 19.89
N GLU A 225 -0.59 -25.34 20.42
CA GLU A 225 0.73 -25.57 21.04
C GLU A 225 1.26 -24.26 21.64
N GLU A 226 1.42 -24.20 22.97
CA GLU A 226 2.16 -23.13 23.65
C GLU A 226 3.65 -23.27 23.29
N HIS A 227 4.09 -22.60 22.22
CA HIS A 227 5.49 -22.27 22.06
C HIS A 227 5.74 -20.83 22.53
N ASN A 228 6.25 -20.76 23.75
CA ASN A 228 6.87 -19.57 24.33
C ASN A 228 8.13 -19.23 23.51
N CYS A 229 7.99 -18.36 22.51
CA CYS A 229 9.11 -17.74 21.83
C CYS A 229 9.18 -16.27 22.25
N SER A 230 10.04 -15.98 23.22
CA SER A 230 10.58 -14.65 23.44
C SER A 230 11.34 -14.23 22.18
N GLY A 231 10.71 -13.40 21.34
CA GLY A 231 11.34 -12.82 20.16
C GLY A 231 12.57 -12.01 20.57
N VAL A 232 13.74 -12.51 20.20
CA VAL A 232 14.96 -11.71 20.15
C VAL A 232 14.84 -10.87 18.89
N ASP A 233 14.81 -9.56 19.07
CA ASP A 233 14.81 -8.55 18.02
C ASP A 233 16.19 -8.58 17.32
N VAL A 234 16.26 -9.09 16.10
CA VAL A 234 17.47 -9.11 15.26
C VAL A 234 17.14 -8.34 13.98
N SER A 235 17.87 -7.26 13.74
CA SER A 235 17.65 -6.28 12.67
C SER A 235 17.65 -6.90 11.26
N GLU A 236 16.78 -6.40 10.38
CA GLU A 236 16.57 -6.77 8.96
C GLU A 236 17.81 -6.75 8.05
N GLU A 237 18.97 -6.28 8.52
CA GLU A 237 20.15 -6.05 7.68
C GLU A 237 20.99 -7.33 7.42
N ASP A 238 20.82 -8.41 8.20
CA ASP A 238 21.56 -9.66 8.00
C ASP A 238 20.92 -10.61 6.96
N TYR A 239 19.66 -10.38 6.60
CA TYR A 239 18.84 -11.30 5.77
C TYR A 239 19.02 -11.16 4.26
N ILE A 240 19.71 -10.12 3.78
CA ILE A 240 19.91 -9.82 2.34
C ILE A 240 20.95 -10.76 1.68
N SER A 241 21.61 -11.63 2.46
CA SER A 241 22.78 -12.40 2.01
C SER A 241 22.53 -13.87 1.69
N ASP A 242 21.38 -14.47 2.08
CA ASP A 242 21.12 -15.89 1.82
C ASP A 242 20.62 -16.14 0.39
N PRO A 243 21.35 -16.91 -0.44
CA PRO A 243 20.97 -17.19 -1.83
C PRO A 243 19.65 -17.97 -1.97
N LEU A 244 19.12 -18.62 -0.93
CA LEU A 244 17.79 -19.26 -0.96
C LEU A 244 16.64 -18.27 -0.73
N LEU A 245 16.89 -17.16 -0.03
CA LEU A 245 15.88 -16.15 0.30
C LEU A 245 15.89 -15.00 -0.71
N ASP A 246 17.07 -14.62 -1.18
CA ASP A 246 17.24 -13.61 -2.23
C ASP A 246 18.09 -14.14 -3.40
N VAL A 247 17.42 -14.53 -4.49
CA VAL A 247 18.10 -14.97 -5.72
C VAL A 247 18.84 -13.82 -6.42
N TYR A 248 18.40 -12.58 -6.25
CA TYR A 248 18.93 -11.42 -6.98
C TYR A 248 20.33 -11.03 -6.48
N SER A 249 20.68 -11.43 -5.25
CA SER A 249 22.00 -11.25 -4.67
C SER A 249 23.05 -12.25 -5.23
N THR A 250 22.61 -13.35 -5.84
CA THR A 250 23.49 -14.47 -6.27
C THR A 250 24.37 -14.15 -7.49
N ASN A 251 25.55 -14.76 -7.53
CA ASN A 251 26.44 -14.68 -8.70
C ASN A 251 25.84 -15.45 -9.88
N ALA A 252 25.08 -16.52 -9.63
CA ALA A 252 24.36 -17.26 -10.64
C ALA A 252 23.39 -16.36 -11.42
N TYR A 253 22.63 -15.52 -10.72
CA TYR A 253 21.73 -14.53 -11.32
C TYR A 253 22.51 -13.44 -12.06
N LYS A 254 23.51 -12.83 -11.41
CA LYS A 254 24.33 -11.76 -12.00
C LYS A 254 25.05 -12.19 -13.29
N ASN A 255 25.50 -13.45 -13.36
CA ASN A 255 26.32 -13.95 -14.47
C ASN A 255 25.52 -14.53 -15.64
N ASN A 256 24.30 -15.02 -15.39
CA ASN A 256 23.53 -15.74 -16.43
C ASN A 256 22.17 -15.12 -16.71
N GLY A 257 21.69 -14.21 -15.86
CA GLY A 257 20.34 -13.65 -15.92
C GLY A 257 19.24 -14.69 -15.69
N LEU A 258 18.00 -14.22 -15.60
CA LEU A 258 16.82 -15.07 -15.47
C LEU A 258 15.77 -14.64 -16.48
N ASP A 259 15.80 -15.28 -17.66
CA ASP A 259 14.91 -14.94 -18.78
C ASP A 259 13.42 -15.28 -18.47
N ASN A 260 13.15 -16.15 -17.48
CA ASN A 260 11.79 -16.61 -17.12
C ASN A 260 11.59 -16.75 -15.60
N VAL A 261 11.23 -15.62 -14.97
CA VAL A 261 11.04 -15.50 -13.51
C VAL A 261 9.86 -16.34 -13.00
N ALA A 262 8.78 -16.48 -13.78
CA ALA A 262 7.63 -17.30 -13.39
C ALA A 262 7.99 -18.79 -13.30
N LEU A 263 8.78 -19.29 -14.27
CA LEU A 263 9.29 -20.66 -14.27
C LEU A 263 10.26 -20.90 -13.11
N PHE A 264 11.04 -19.89 -12.73
CA PHE A 264 11.89 -19.95 -11.55
C PHE A 264 11.07 -20.16 -10.28
N TYR A 265 10.05 -19.33 -10.02
CA TYR A 265 9.22 -19.50 -8.84
C TYR A 265 8.44 -20.83 -8.81
N GLN A 266 8.10 -21.41 -9.97
CA GLN A 266 7.50 -22.75 -10.02
C GLN A 266 8.49 -23.88 -9.69
N ILE A 267 9.76 -23.71 -10.06
CA ILE A 267 10.83 -24.68 -9.76
C ILE A 267 11.27 -24.58 -8.30
N VAL A 268 11.28 -23.36 -7.78
CA VAL A 268 11.80 -22.99 -6.48
C VAL A 268 10.71 -23.00 -5.40
N ALA A 269 9.42 -23.00 -5.77
CA ALA A 269 8.22 -23.03 -4.93
C ALA A 269 8.47 -23.22 -3.42
N PHE A 270 8.74 -22.12 -2.73
CA PHE A 270 8.93 -22.07 -1.28
C PHE A 270 7.72 -21.41 -0.64
N GLY A 271 7.02 -22.16 0.20
CA GLY A 271 6.05 -21.61 1.15
C GLY A 271 6.82 -20.91 2.27
N ALA A 272 6.40 -19.68 2.58
CA ALA A 272 7.00 -18.80 3.57
C ALA A 272 6.80 -19.33 5.00
N ASN A 273 7.87 -19.86 5.61
CA ASN A 273 7.97 -20.02 7.05
C ASN A 273 9.45 -19.94 7.44
N GLU A 274 9.89 -18.71 7.74
CA GLU A 274 11.28 -18.30 8.02
C GLU A 274 11.94 -19.12 9.14
N GLU A 275 11.16 -19.53 10.16
CA GLU A 275 11.61 -20.40 11.27
C GLU A 275 11.97 -21.82 10.82
N ASP A 276 11.29 -22.39 9.82
CA ASP A 276 11.62 -23.74 9.32
C ASP A 276 12.95 -23.74 8.56
N TYR A 277 13.30 -22.63 7.88
CA TYR A 277 14.50 -22.51 7.03
C TYR A 277 15.80 -22.30 7.82
N THR A 278 15.73 -21.65 8.99
CA THR A 278 16.88 -21.43 9.88
C THR A 278 17.26 -22.68 10.68
N SER A 279 16.35 -23.66 10.79
CA SER A 279 16.69 -25.00 11.25
C SER A 279 17.45 -25.77 10.16
N GLY A 280 18.62 -26.33 10.48
CA GLY A 280 19.47 -27.01 9.49
C GLY A 280 18.78 -28.17 8.73
N GLU A 281 17.66 -28.71 9.22
CA GLU A 281 16.88 -29.74 8.55
C GLU A 281 15.97 -29.19 7.44
N GLY A 282 15.32 -28.04 7.66
CA GLY A 282 14.46 -27.40 6.66
C GLY A 282 15.24 -26.95 5.42
N ARG A 283 16.38 -26.28 5.62
CA ARG A 283 17.30 -25.88 4.52
C ARG A 283 17.71 -27.09 3.66
N ARG A 284 18.06 -28.22 4.28
CA ARG A 284 18.47 -29.44 3.57
C ARG A 284 17.34 -30.03 2.72
N LYS A 285 16.11 -30.08 3.25
CA LYS A 285 14.91 -30.56 2.52
C LYS A 285 14.60 -29.67 1.31
N THR A 286 14.72 -28.37 1.49
CA THR A 286 14.52 -27.32 0.48
C THR A 286 15.52 -27.43 -0.67
N ILE A 287 16.81 -27.58 -0.38
CA ILE A 287 17.86 -27.80 -1.39
C ILE A 287 17.64 -29.12 -2.15
N ALA A 288 17.24 -30.18 -1.44
CA ALA A 288 16.95 -31.48 -2.05
C ALA A 288 15.76 -31.40 -3.03
N LEU A 289 14.70 -30.68 -2.66
CA LEU A 289 13.52 -30.46 -3.50
C LEU A 289 13.87 -29.63 -4.74
N LEU A 290 14.63 -28.54 -4.58
CA LEU A 290 15.15 -27.73 -5.70
C LEU A 290 15.89 -28.61 -6.71
N LYS A 291 16.84 -29.44 -6.23
CA LYS A 291 17.62 -30.37 -7.06
C LYS A 291 16.79 -31.40 -7.82
N LEU A 292 15.72 -31.89 -7.18
CA LEU A 292 14.77 -32.83 -7.77
C LEU A 292 13.92 -32.16 -8.86
N ASN A 293 13.48 -30.93 -8.62
CA ASN A 293 12.49 -30.27 -9.45
C ASN A 293 13.07 -29.62 -10.71
N TYR A 294 14.18 -28.88 -10.63
CA TYR A 294 14.59 -28.01 -11.74
C TYR A 294 14.85 -28.79 -13.04
N LYS A 295 15.50 -29.95 -12.96
CA LYS A 295 15.77 -30.77 -14.15
C LYS A 295 14.50 -31.33 -14.78
N SER A 296 13.56 -31.78 -13.94
CA SER A 296 12.31 -32.40 -14.39
C SER A 296 11.39 -31.37 -15.04
N VAL A 297 11.20 -30.23 -14.37
CA VAL A 297 10.36 -29.12 -14.85
C VAL A 297 10.92 -28.55 -16.15
N LEU A 298 12.22 -28.22 -16.21
CA LEU A 298 12.82 -27.69 -17.44
C LEU A 298 12.71 -28.67 -18.63
N LYS A 299 12.85 -29.98 -18.39
CA LYS A 299 12.66 -31.00 -19.45
C LYS A 299 11.22 -31.05 -19.93
N ASN A 300 10.24 -30.92 -19.02
CA ASN A 300 8.83 -30.89 -19.38
C ASN A 300 8.51 -29.64 -20.21
N TYR A 301 8.98 -28.46 -19.79
CA TYR A 301 8.81 -27.21 -20.52
C TYR A 301 9.47 -27.24 -21.92
N LEU A 302 10.63 -27.89 -22.06
CA LEU A 302 11.26 -28.10 -23.36
C LEU A 302 10.42 -29.06 -24.23
N LYS A 303 9.91 -30.15 -23.65
CA LYS A 303 9.08 -31.15 -24.36
C LYS A 303 7.75 -30.56 -24.82
N THR A 304 7.14 -29.69 -24.01
CA THR A 304 5.89 -28.98 -24.34
C THR A 304 6.14 -27.72 -25.17
N LYS A 305 7.40 -27.45 -25.58
CA LYS A 305 7.81 -26.30 -26.40
C LYS A 305 7.49 -24.93 -25.78
N HIS A 306 7.35 -24.86 -24.46
CA HIS A 306 7.16 -23.60 -23.73
C HIS A 306 8.47 -22.83 -23.54
N ILE A 307 9.62 -23.52 -23.65
CA ILE A 307 10.95 -22.91 -23.72
C ILE A 307 11.71 -23.45 -24.94
N SER A 308 12.61 -22.64 -25.49
CA SER A 308 13.48 -23.06 -26.60
C SER A 308 14.61 -23.99 -26.13
N LYS A 309 15.32 -24.65 -27.06
CA LYS A 309 16.51 -25.47 -26.72
C LYS A 309 17.63 -24.61 -26.15
N GLU A 310 17.76 -23.40 -26.65
CA GLU A 310 18.75 -22.40 -26.24
C GLU A 310 18.44 -21.89 -24.84
N GLU A 311 17.18 -21.56 -24.56
CA GLU A 311 16.68 -21.14 -23.26
C GLU A 311 16.76 -22.27 -22.22
N TYR A 312 16.45 -23.51 -22.61
CA TYR A 312 16.67 -24.69 -21.77
C TYR A 312 18.15 -24.83 -21.35
N LYS A 313 19.10 -24.61 -22.27
CA LYS A 313 20.54 -24.67 -21.94
C LYS A 313 20.95 -23.58 -20.97
N LYS A 314 20.45 -22.35 -21.17
CA LYS A 314 20.71 -21.22 -20.26
C LYS A 314 20.15 -21.47 -18.87
N LEU A 315 18.87 -21.85 -18.77
CA LEU A 315 18.21 -22.13 -17.48
C LEU A 315 18.86 -23.34 -16.78
N MET A 316 19.22 -24.39 -17.53
CA MET A 316 19.94 -25.53 -16.96
C MET A 316 21.29 -25.12 -16.38
N LYS A 317 22.03 -24.22 -17.06
CA LYS A 317 23.30 -23.68 -16.55
C LYS A 317 23.09 -22.81 -15.31
N PHE A 318 22.11 -21.90 -15.36
CA PHE A 318 21.73 -21.06 -14.23
C PHE A 318 21.41 -21.90 -12.98
N PHE A 319 20.50 -22.88 -13.07
CA PHE A 319 20.12 -23.70 -11.91
C PHE A 319 21.26 -24.58 -11.39
N GLN A 320 22.21 -24.98 -12.25
CA GLN A 320 23.40 -25.70 -11.82
C GLN A 320 24.36 -24.83 -11.01
N GLU A 321 24.51 -23.57 -11.37
CA GLU A 321 25.35 -22.61 -10.65
C GLU A 321 24.65 -22.12 -9.38
N TYR A 322 23.36 -21.82 -9.47
CA TYR A 322 22.51 -21.42 -8.33
C TYR A 322 22.51 -22.48 -7.22
N VAL A 323 22.33 -23.75 -7.56
CA VAL A 323 22.37 -24.85 -6.58
C VAL A 323 23.75 -24.96 -5.90
N LYS A 324 24.86 -24.71 -6.63
CA LYS A 324 26.21 -24.74 -6.03
C LYS A 324 26.40 -23.60 -5.04
N GLU A 325 25.93 -22.40 -5.37
CA GLU A 325 26.03 -21.24 -4.48
C GLU A 325 25.18 -21.42 -3.22
N VAL A 326 23.96 -21.94 -3.38
CA VAL A 326 23.06 -22.26 -2.26
C VAL A 326 23.66 -23.32 -1.33
N GLU A 327 24.33 -24.34 -1.87
CA GLU A 327 24.97 -25.39 -1.08
C GLU A 327 26.28 -24.98 -0.42
N ALA A 328 27.01 -24.05 -1.02
CA ALA A 328 28.25 -23.52 -0.47
C ALA A 328 28.02 -22.44 0.59
N PHE A 329 26.80 -21.90 0.68
CA PHE A 329 26.43 -20.91 1.67
C PHE A 329 26.24 -21.55 3.05
N ASP A 330 27.02 -21.06 4.01
CA ASP A 330 26.92 -21.44 5.41
C ASP A 330 26.17 -20.35 6.21
N PRO A 331 24.91 -20.61 6.61
CA PRO A 331 24.12 -19.64 7.37
C PRO A 331 24.67 -19.37 8.78
N GLU A 332 25.56 -20.20 9.33
CA GLU A 332 26.16 -19.98 10.64
C GLU A 332 27.32 -18.98 10.59
N LEU A 333 28.01 -18.83 9.44
CA LEU A 333 29.12 -17.88 9.25
C LEU A 333 28.66 -16.42 9.10
N VAL A 334 27.35 -16.18 8.97
CA VAL A 334 26.75 -14.85 8.83
C VAL A 334 26.20 -14.33 10.17
N LYS A 335 26.15 -15.16 11.22
CA LYS A 335 25.83 -14.70 12.58
C LYS A 335 27.00 -13.89 13.13
N VAL A 336 26.91 -12.57 13.09
CA VAL A 336 27.92 -11.70 13.72
C VAL A 336 27.76 -11.81 15.24
N ASP A 337 28.79 -12.34 15.90
CA ASP A 337 28.92 -12.31 17.36
C ASP A 337 28.79 -10.87 17.90
N GLU A 338 28.13 -10.77 19.06
CA GLU A 338 27.96 -9.62 19.93
C GLU A 338 28.84 -8.39 19.66
N VAL A 339 28.17 -7.25 19.43
CA VAL A 339 28.56 -5.86 19.76
C VAL A 339 30.08 -5.64 19.87
N ARG A 340 30.73 -5.29 18.76
CA ARG A 340 31.94 -4.47 18.81
C ARG A 340 31.59 -3.01 18.59
N ASP A 341 31.68 -2.24 19.67
CA ASP A 341 31.95 -0.80 19.62
C ASP A 341 33.09 -0.55 18.64
N TYR A 342 32.77 0.01 17.47
CA TYR A 342 33.74 0.74 16.68
C TYR A 342 33.57 2.22 17.00
N GLU A 343 34.48 2.71 17.84
CA GLU A 343 34.76 4.12 18.01
C GLU A 343 34.89 4.81 16.64
N ALA A 344 34.35 6.01 16.59
CA ALA A 344 34.33 6.88 15.42
C ALA A 344 35.72 7.07 14.78
N ASP A 345 35.84 6.67 13.52
CA ASP A 345 36.65 7.44 12.58
C ASP A 345 35.76 8.48 11.93
N VAL A 346 35.94 9.70 12.41
CA VAL A 346 35.40 10.95 11.88
C VAL A 346 35.82 11.06 10.42
N VAL A 347 34.87 10.81 9.51
CA VAL A 347 34.84 11.53 8.24
C VAL A 347 33.83 12.64 8.46
N ASP A 348 34.34 13.87 8.54
CA ASP A 348 33.55 15.08 8.40
C ASP A 348 32.70 14.96 7.13
N VAL A 349 31.42 14.65 7.30
CA VAL A 349 30.37 14.96 6.33
C VAL A 349 29.55 16.11 6.93
N ALA A 350 30.25 17.17 7.33
CA ALA A 350 29.69 18.50 7.21
C ALA A 350 29.59 18.81 5.72
N ASP A 351 28.42 19.27 5.28
CA ASP A 351 28.08 19.67 3.91
C ASP A 351 27.79 18.55 2.89
N VAL A 352 26.71 17.80 3.09
CA VAL A 352 25.79 17.58 1.97
C VAL A 352 24.33 17.54 2.46
N ALA A 353 23.69 18.71 2.48
CA ALA A 353 22.28 18.76 2.12
C ALA A 353 22.22 18.36 0.65
N GLU A 354 22.23 17.06 0.39
CA GLU A 354 22.14 16.54 -0.97
C GLU A 354 20.67 16.72 -1.37
N ASP A 355 20.43 17.77 -2.16
CA ASP A 355 19.23 17.91 -2.97
C ASP A 355 18.83 16.52 -3.46
N ILE A 356 17.62 16.05 -3.12
CA ILE A 356 17.12 14.78 -3.63
C ILE A 356 17.13 14.90 -5.16
N VAL A 357 18.17 14.36 -5.79
CA VAL A 357 18.28 14.28 -7.24
C VAL A 357 17.38 13.13 -7.65
N TYR A 358 16.12 13.45 -7.95
CA TYR A 358 15.26 12.54 -8.69
C TYR A 358 16.03 12.09 -9.95
N PRO A 359 16.11 10.78 -10.25
CA PRO A 359 16.71 10.35 -11.49
C PRO A 359 15.96 11.07 -12.61
N LYS A 360 16.71 11.86 -13.38
CA LYS A 360 16.12 12.63 -14.46
C LYS A 360 15.47 11.64 -15.42
N TYR A 361 14.18 11.84 -15.69
CA TYR A 361 13.49 11.06 -16.71
C TYR A 361 14.28 11.10 -18.02
N ASN A 362 14.76 9.94 -18.46
CA ASN A 362 15.56 9.76 -19.65
C ASN A 362 14.75 8.95 -20.66
N SER A 363 14.04 9.67 -21.51
CA SER A 363 13.13 9.11 -22.51
C SER A 363 13.86 8.21 -23.53
N VAL A 364 13.39 6.97 -23.71
CA VAL A 364 13.90 6.00 -24.69
C VAL A 364 12.94 5.74 -25.85
N TYR A 365 11.85 6.53 -25.97
CA TYR A 365 10.81 6.35 -27.00
C TYR A 365 11.32 6.24 -28.45
N LYS A 366 12.43 6.91 -28.79
CA LYS A 366 12.99 6.88 -30.15
C LYS A 366 13.53 5.50 -30.54
N THR A 367 13.97 4.71 -29.57
CA THR A 367 14.54 3.37 -29.76
C THR A 367 13.65 2.26 -29.22
N MET A 368 12.54 2.60 -28.57
CA MET A 368 11.57 1.66 -28.04
C MET A 368 10.93 0.81 -29.15
N HIS A 369 10.86 -0.50 -28.93
CA HIS A 369 10.16 -1.42 -29.83
C HIS A 369 8.68 -1.49 -29.46
N MET A 370 7.80 -1.33 -30.46
CA MET A 370 6.36 -1.41 -30.28
C MET A 370 5.87 -2.81 -30.62
N GLU A 371 5.41 -3.53 -29.61
CA GLU A 371 4.81 -4.86 -29.75
C GLU A 371 3.58 -4.84 -30.67
N LYS A 372 3.19 -5.99 -31.21
CA LYS A 372 2.03 -6.08 -32.10
C LYS A 372 0.71 -5.76 -31.39
N LYS A 373 0.59 -6.16 -30.11
CA LYS A 373 -0.53 -5.82 -29.23
C LYS A 373 0.06 -5.22 -27.95
N PRO A 374 -0.43 -4.08 -27.46
CA PRO A 374 0.01 -3.56 -26.17
C PRO A 374 -0.42 -4.50 -25.04
N ASN A 375 0.42 -4.63 -24.02
CA ASN A 375 -0.01 -5.10 -22.71
C ASN A 375 -0.63 -3.91 -21.97
N LEU A 376 -1.92 -4.00 -21.66
CA LEU A 376 -2.70 -2.89 -21.12
C LEU A 376 -3.30 -3.26 -19.78
N ALA A 377 -3.12 -2.41 -18.78
CA ALA A 377 -3.87 -2.49 -17.53
C ALA A 377 -5.39 -2.36 -17.79
N LEU A 378 -5.77 -1.65 -18.85
CA LEU A 378 -7.14 -1.55 -19.33
C LEU A 378 -7.81 -2.91 -19.59
N ASP A 379 -7.08 -3.92 -20.10
CA ASP A 379 -7.66 -5.23 -20.40
C ASP A 379 -8.20 -5.92 -19.14
N ASP A 380 -7.56 -5.70 -18.00
CA ASP A 380 -8.01 -6.20 -16.70
C ASP A 380 -9.08 -5.30 -16.08
N ALA A 381 -8.95 -3.98 -16.24
CA ALA A 381 -9.97 -3.02 -15.81
C ALA A 381 -11.34 -3.28 -16.48
N LEU A 382 -11.36 -3.63 -17.77
CA LEU A 382 -12.56 -3.98 -18.53
C LEU A 382 -13.18 -5.33 -18.10
N ARG A 383 -12.57 -6.09 -17.18
CA ARG A 383 -13.18 -7.29 -16.58
C ARG A 383 -13.75 -7.05 -15.19
N SER A 384 -13.41 -5.93 -14.56
CA SER A 384 -13.87 -5.55 -13.23
C SER A 384 -15.06 -4.59 -13.29
N GLU A 385 -16.14 -4.88 -12.57
CA GLU A 385 -17.29 -3.97 -12.48
C GLU A 385 -16.94 -2.64 -11.81
N ASN A 386 -16.02 -2.67 -10.84
CA ASN A 386 -15.58 -1.47 -10.12
C ASN A 386 -14.63 -0.60 -10.98
N LEU A 387 -13.67 -1.21 -11.67
CA LEU A 387 -12.68 -0.46 -12.46
C LEU A 387 -13.28 0.09 -13.77
N LYS A 388 -14.32 -0.54 -14.32
CA LYS A 388 -15.07 0.00 -15.47
C LYS A 388 -15.67 1.38 -15.21
N GLN A 389 -16.10 1.67 -13.98
CA GLN A 389 -16.65 2.97 -13.61
C GLN A 389 -15.57 4.04 -13.46
N ALA A 390 -14.32 3.61 -13.33
CA ALA A 390 -13.16 4.45 -13.03
C ALA A 390 -12.39 4.91 -14.28
N ILE A 391 -12.75 4.44 -15.47
CA ILE A 391 -12.12 4.80 -16.75
C ILE A 391 -13.02 5.73 -17.56
N PRO A 392 -12.45 6.66 -18.36
CA PRO A 392 -13.24 7.49 -19.28
C PRO A 392 -14.10 6.66 -20.25
N GLN A 393 -15.21 7.22 -20.71
CA GLN A 393 -16.13 6.53 -21.63
C GLN A 393 -15.43 6.04 -22.90
N PHE A 394 -14.46 6.81 -23.43
CA PHE A 394 -13.72 6.39 -24.63
C PHE A 394 -12.86 5.14 -24.39
N CYS A 395 -12.47 4.83 -23.15
CA CYS A 395 -11.71 3.62 -22.80
C CYS A 395 -12.56 2.35 -22.77
N SER A 396 -13.89 2.47 -22.78
CA SER A 396 -14.81 1.32 -22.69
C SER A 396 -14.78 0.40 -23.92
N ASP A 397 -14.41 0.94 -25.09
CA ASP A 397 -14.34 0.17 -26.34
C ASP A 397 -13.25 0.71 -27.29
N ILE A 398 -11.99 0.69 -26.85
CA ILE A 398 -10.88 1.12 -27.71
C ILE A 398 -10.67 0.18 -28.91
N TYR A 399 -10.98 -1.10 -28.75
CA TYR A 399 -10.82 -2.11 -29.80
C TYR A 399 -11.82 -1.93 -30.94
N GLY A 400 -13.10 -1.66 -30.60
CA GLY A 400 -14.11 -1.32 -31.58
C GLY A 400 -13.80 0.00 -32.29
N GLN A 401 -13.36 1.02 -31.55
CA GLN A 401 -12.97 2.31 -32.13
C GLN A 401 -11.80 2.20 -33.12
N VAL A 402 -10.80 1.36 -32.83
CA VAL A 402 -9.66 1.14 -33.72
C VAL A 402 -10.01 0.25 -34.93
N SER A 403 -11.03 -0.59 -34.82
CA SER A 403 -11.41 -1.52 -35.89
C SER A 403 -11.84 -0.84 -37.21
N VAL A 404 -12.25 0.44 -37.15
CA VAL A 404 -12.78 1.21 -38.29
C VAL A 404 -11.73 1.67 -39.30
N PHE A 405 -10.45 1.60 -38.93
CA PHE A 405 -9.34 2.00 -39.78
C PHE A 405 -9.01 0.90 -40.80
N GLU A 406 -8.37 1.25 -41.92
CA GLU A 406 -7.95 0.28 -42.94
C GLU A 406 -6.47 -0.06 -42.82
N ASN A 407 -5.63 0.92 -42.49
CA ASN A 407 -4.20 0.71 -42.33
C ASN A 407 -3.86 -0.06 -41.03
N GLU A 408 -3.29 -1.25 -41.15
CA GLU A 408 -2.96 -2.14 -40.02
C GLU A 408 -1.88 -1.57 -39.08
N GLU A 409 -0.89 -0.83 -39.61
CA GLU A 409 0.10 -0.18 -38.74
C GLU A 409 -0.53 0.99 -38.00
N LEU A 410 -1.41 1.76 -38.63
CA LEU A 410 -2.17 2.81 -37.96
C LEU A 410 -3.05 2.23 -36.84
N LYS A 411 -3.73 1.10 -37.08
CA LYS A 411 -4.51 0.40 -36.04
C LYS A 411 -3.65 0.05 -34.85
N LYS A 412 -2.49 -0.55 -35.10
CA LYS A 412 -1.53 -0.91 -34.06
C LYS A 412 -1.12 0.32 -33.25
N GLN A 413 -0.69 1.40 -33.91
CA GLN A 413 -0.24 2.60 -33.20
C GLN A 413 -1.38 3.30 -32.45
N LEU A 414 -2.61 3.31 -32.99
CA LEU A 414 -3.78 3.84 -32.30
C LEU A 414 -4.18 3.00 -31.09
N LEU A 415 -4.10 1.68 -31.19
CA LEU A 415 -4.38 0.79 -30.07
C LEU A 415 -3.36 0.99 -28.94
N HIS A 416 -2.08 1.13 -29.27
CA HIS A 416 -1.05 1.51 -28.29
C HIS A 416 -1.32 2.89 -27.71
N PHE A 417 -1.60 3.90 -28.54
CA PHE A 417 -1.84 5.26 -28.07
C PHE A 417 -3.06 5.35 -27.14
N MET A 418 -4.20 4.84 -27.57
CA MET A 418 -5.44 4.88 -26.79
C MET A 418 -5.33 4.00 -25.54
N GLY A 419 -4.80 2.79 -25.67
CA GLY A 419 -4.63 1.88 -24.55
C GLY A 419 -3.71 2.44 -23.47
N GLN A 420 -2.53 2.93 -23.85
CA GLN A 420 -1.58 3.53 -22.91
C GLN A 420 -2.12 4.83 -22.29
N THR A 421 -2.96 5.58 -23.02
CA THR A 421 -3.67 6.74 -22.46
C THR A 421 -4.66 6.29 -21.39
N CYS A 422 -5.43 5.22 -21.64
CA CYS A 422 -6.33 4.63 -20.65
C CYS A 422 -5.60 4.06 -19.44
N ASP A 423 -4.42 3.46 -19.65
CA ASP A 423 -3.57 2.99 -18.56
C ASP A 423 -3.11 4.15 -17.65
N LEU A 424 -2.86 5.36 -18.18
CA LEU A 424 -2.57 6.53 -17.34
C LEU A 424 -3.74 6.95 -16.45
N TYR A 425 -5.00 6.78 -16.88
CA TYR A 425 -6.16 6.99 -16.01
C TYR A 425 -6.29 5.92 -14.93
N LEU A 426 -5.76 4.73 -15.21
CA LEU A 426 -5.72 3.60 -14.27
C LEU A 426 -4.51 3.65 -13.36
N TYR A 427 -3.41 4.32 -13.72
CA TYR A 427 -2.18 4.45 -12.93
C TYR A 427 -2.42 4.73 -11.43
N PRO A 428 -3.33 5.64 -11.01
CA PRO A 428 -3.59 5.86 -9.58
C PRO A 428 -4.46 4.79 -8.91
N LYS A 429 -4.94 3.78 -9.63
CA LYS A 429 -5.97 2.81 -9.22
C LYS A 429 -5.53 1.35 -9.33
N VAL A 430 -4.43 1.06 -10.03
CA VAL A 430 -3.91 -0.30 -10.25
C VAL A 430 -2.38 -0.31 -10.26
N ASP A 431 -1.78 -1.39 -9.76
CA ASP A 431 -0.32 -1.49 -9.56
C ASP A 431 0.47 -1.95 -10.80
N ASN A 432 -0.22 -2.21 -11.92
CA ASN A 432 0.37 -2.80 -13.13
C ASN A 432 0.66 -1.79 -14.25
N VAL A 433 0.70 -0.49 -13.95
CA VAL A 433 1.01 0.57 -14.92
C VAL A 433 2.41 1.12 -14.72
N TYR A 434 3.30 0.87 -15.69
CA TYR A 434 4.67 1.40 -15.68
C TYR A 434 4.73 2.82 -16.28
N TYR A 435 4.68 3.84 -15.42
CA TYR A 435 4.53 5.25 -15.81
C TYR A 435 5.51 5.73 -16.90
N ASP A 436 6.82 5.60 -16.69
CA ASP A 436 7.83 6.10 -17.64
C ASP A 436 7.77 5.37 -18.99
N GLY A 437 7.55 4.05 -18.97
CA GLY A 437 7.38 3.25 -20.18
C GLY A 437 6.08 3.56 -20.92
N THR A 438 4.99 3.81 -20.20
CA THR A 438 3.72 4.26 -20.77
C THR A 438 3.88 5.63 -21.44
N LEU A 439 4.59 6.57 -20.82
CA LEU A 439 4.91 7.87 -21.44
C LEU A 439 5.75 7.72 -22.71
N ASP A 440 6.76 6.83 -22.69
CA ASP A 440 7.58 6.56 -23.87
C ASP A 440 6.79 5.86 -24.99
N ALA A 441 5.90 4.92 -24.65
CA ALA A 441 5.03 4.24 -25.60
C ALA A 441 4.04 5.21 -26.26
N LEU A 442 3.49 6.16 -25.50
CA LEU A 442 2.64 7.23 -26.03
C LEU A 442 3.40 8.12 -27.01
N ARG A 443 4.59 8.59 -26.63
CA ARG A 443 5.46 9.41 -27.50
C ARG A 443 5.87 8.66 -28.76
N ARG A 444 6.17 7.37 -28.63
CA ARG A 444 6.49 6.52 -29.78
C ARG A 444 5.29 6.35 -30.70
N SER A 445 4.11 6.10 -30.16
CA SER A 445 2.88 5.93 -30.96
C SER A 445 2.55 7.21 -31.74
N ILE A 446 2.64 8.38 -31.11
CA ILE A 446 2.46 9.68 -31.80
C ILE A 446 3.46 9.83 -32.95
N LEU A 447 4.74 9.55 -32.70
CA LEU A 447 5.79 9.65 -33.72
C LEU A 447 5.50 8.75 -34.92
N GLU A 448 5.09 7.50 -34.70
CA GLU A 448 4.78 6.57 -35.79
C GLU A 448 3.47 6.94 -36.51
N ILE A 449 2.45 7.45 -35.81
CA ILE A 449 1.22 7.97 -36.43
C ILE A 449 1.53 9.15 -37.36
N GLU A 450 2.38 10.10 -36.93
CA GLU A 450 2.78 11.25 -37.75
C GLU A 450 3.57 10.82 -38.99
N LYS A 451 4.44 9.81 -38.88
CA LYS A 451 5.15 9.24 -40.04
C LYS A 451 4.20 8.59 -41.04
N LEU A 452 3.15 7.93 -40.54
CA LEU A 452 2.14 7.27 -41.38
C LEU A 452 1.20 8.28 -42.05
N ARG A 453 0.90 9.40 -41.39
CA ARG A 453 -0.11 10.39 -41.80
C ARG A 453 -0.09 10.76 -43.30
N PRO A 454 1.05 11.01 -43.97
CA PRO A 454 1.07 11.35 -45.40
C PRO A 454 0.64 10.19 -46.32
N SER A 455 0.73 8.95 -45.85
CA SER A 455 0.43 7.73 -46.61
C SER A 455 -0.98 7.17 -46.36
N LEU A 456 -1.72 7.76 -45.42
CA LEU A 456 -3.05 7.29 -45.03
C LEU A 456 -4.11 7.59 -46.10
N SER A 457 -5.13 6.74 -46.18
CA SER A 457 -6.28 6.98 -47.06
C SER A 457 -7.08 8.20 -46.59
N LYS A 458 -7.85 8.83 -47.50
CA LYS A 458 -8.75 9.93 -47.13
C LYS A 458 -9.76 9.53 -46.04
N LYS A 459 -10.16 8.26 -46.02
CA LYS A 459 -11.07 7.69 -45.02
C LYS A 459 -10.38 7.58 -43.67
N ASP A 460 -9.18 6.99 -43.61
CA ASP A 460 -8.39 6.88 -42.38
C ASP A 460 -8.04 8.25 -41.80
N LEU A 461 -7.69 9.24 -42.65
CA LEU A 461 -7.45 10.61 -42.20
C LEU A 461 -8.69 11.27 -41.58
N LYS A 462 -9.87 11.06 -42.17
CA LYS A 462 -11.14 11.55 -41.62
C LYS A 462 -11.44 10.89 -40.27
N ASN A 463 -11.30 9.56 -40.20
CA ASN A 463 -11.54 8.80 -38.98
C ASN A 463 -10.56 9.19 -37.87
N LEU A 464 -9.27 9.39 -38.20
CA LEU A 464 -8.24 9.81 -37.26
C LEU A 464 -8.56 11.19 -36.67
N ARG A 465 -9.00 12.14 -37.50
CA ARG A 465 -9.42 13.46 -37.05
C ARG A 465 -10.61 13.37 -36.09
N THR A 466 -11.64 12.60 -36.46
CA THR A 466 -12.82 12.40 -35.61
C THR A 466 -12.46 11.70 -34.29
N LEU A 467 -11.54 10.74 -34.32
CA LEU A 467 -11.06 10.07 -33.11
C LEU A 467 -10.36 11.05 -32.17
N ILE A 468 -9.46 11.91 -32.69
CA ILE A 468 -8.76 12.93 -31.90
C ILE A 468 -9.73 13.97 -31.33
N GLU A 469 -10.74 14.38 -32.10
CA GLU A 469 -11.78 15.33 -31.63
C GLU A 469 -12.67 14.73 -30.52
N ASN A 470 -12.71 13.40 -30.37
CA ASN A 470 -13.50 12.69 -29.36
C ASN A 470 -12.67 12.12 -28.20
N LEU A 471 -11.34 12.24 -28.25
CA LEU A 471 -10.45 11.95 -27.14
C LEU A 471 -10.46 13.18 -26.23
N ASP A 472 -11.35 13.16 -25.22
CA ASP A 472 -11.59 14.23 -24.25
C ASP A 472 -10.32 14.60 -23.44
#